data_AF-R6CWJ0-F1
#
_entry.id   AF-R6CWJ0-F1
#
_cell.length_a   1.000
_cell.length_b   1.000
_cell.length_c   1.000
_cell.angle_alpha   90.00
_cell.angle_beta   90.00
_cell.angle_gamma   90.00
#
_symmetry.space_group_name_H-M   'P 1'
#
loop_
_entity.id
_entity.type
_entity.pdbx_description
1 polymer ?
#
loop_
_entity_poly.entity_id
_entity_poly.type
_entity_poly.pdbx_seq_one_letter_code
_entity_poly.pdbx_strand_id
1 'polypeptide(L)'
;MDFIKKVEETATSKGKVVADKAKQLAEIASLKSQIGTCEEVIKKNYAEIGKLYYENYANCPEELFEKQCRAIANAQTGAKELEQKIKDIKGV
;
A
#
# COMPACT_ATOMS: atom_id res chain seq x y z
N MET A 1 -40.10 -34.02 27.09
CA MET A 1 -38.76 -33.50 27.43
C MET A 1 -37.72 -33.73 26.34
N ASP A 2 -37.95 -34.63 25.37
CA ASP A 2 -36.97 -34.91 24.29
C ASP A 2 -36.89 -33.87 23.16
N PHE A 3 -37.97 -33.10 22.93
CA PHE A 3 -37.97 -32.09 21.87
C PHE A 3 -37.09 -30.87 22.20
N ILE A 4 -37.05 -30.45 23.47
CA ILE A 4 -36.21 -29.34 23.94
C ILE A 4 -34.73 -29.74 23.92
N LYS A 5 -34.37 -30.96 24.36
CA LYS A 5 -33.00 -31.48 24.26
C LYS A 5 -32.47 -31.56 22.82
N LYS A 6 -33.29 -32.03 21.86
CA LYS A 6 -32.89 -32.10 20.44
C LYS A 6 -32.68 -30.72 19.82
N VAL A 7 -33.50 -29.73 20.18
CA VAL A 7 -33.34 -28.34 19.75
C VAL A 7 -32.08 -27.73 20.36
N GLU A 8 -31.77 -28.04 21.61
CA GLU A 8 -30.59 -27.56 22.33
C GLU A 8 -29.27 -28.12 21.77
N GLU A 9 -29.21 -29.42 21.46
CA GLU A 9 -28.05 -30.05 20.81
C GLU A 9 -27.84 -29.56 19.36
N THR A 10 -28.93 -29.30 18.63
CA THR A 10 -28.86 -28.78 17.25
C THR A 10 -28.50 -27.30 17.22
N ALA A 11 -28.95 -26.50 18.20
CA ALA A 11 -28.58 -25.09 18.34
C ALA A 11 -27.11 -24.93 18.77
N THR A 12 -26.66 -25.76 19.73
CA THR A 12 -25.28 -25.73 20.24
C THR A 12 -24.27 -26.15 19.17
N SER A 13 -24.56 -27.19 18.39
CA SER A 13 -23.67 -27.66 17.32
C SER A 13 -23.56 -26.67 16.15
N LYS A 14 -24.67 -26.07 15.71
CA LYS A 14 -24.66 -25.04 14.67
C LYS A 14 -24.02 -23.73 15.16
N GLY A 15 -24.22 -23.33 16.41
CA GLY A 15 -23.59 -22.17 17.02
C GLY A 15 -22.05 -22.29 17.07
N LYS A 16 -21.54 -23.47 17.41
CA LYS A 16 -20.10 -23.75 17.42
C LYS A 16 -19.46 -23.62 16.02
N VAL A 17 -20.12 -24.16 15.00
CA VAL A 17 -19.64 -24.04 13.60
C VAL A 17 -19.59 -22.58 13.13
N VAL A 18 -20.57 -21.75 13.51
CA VAL A 18 -20.57 -20.32 13.19
C VAL A 18 -19.43 -19.59 13.91
N ALA A 19 -19.21 -19.90 15.19
CA ALA A 19 -18.12 -19.31 15.97
C ALA A 19 -16.73 -19.68 15.41
N ASP A 20 -16.52 -20.95 15.05
CA ASP A 20 -15.27 -21.42 14.44
C ASP A 20 -15.01 -20.72 13.10
N LYS A 21 -16.05 -20.55 12.27
CA LYS A 21 -15.94 -19.82 11.00
C LYS A 21 -15.64 -18.33 11.21
N ALA A 22 -16.24 -17.71 12.23
CA ALA A 22 -15.94 -16.32 12.58
C ALA A 22 -14.48 -16.15 13.00
N LYS A 23 -13.95 -17.08 13.79
CA LYS A 23 -12.53 -17.10 14.21
C LYS A 23 -11.60 -17.24 13.01
N GLN A 24 -11.89 -18.17 12.09
CA GLN A 24 -11.13 -18.32 10.85
C GLN A 24 -11.12 -17.05 10.01
N LEU A 25 -12.26 -16.38 9.86
CA LEU A 25 -12.33 -15.11 9.13
C LEU A 25 -11.53 -13.99 9.81
N ALA A 26 -11.53 -13.93 11.14
CA ALA A 26 -10.73 -12.98 11.90
C ALA A 26 -9.23 -13.24 11.73
N GLU A 27 -8.80 -14.50 11.76
CA GLU A 27 -7.40 -14.88 11.50
C GLU A 27 -6.98 -14.51 10.09
N ILE A 28 -7.82 -14.80 9.07
CA ILE A 28 -7.56 -14.41 7.68
C ILE A 28 -7.46 -12.88 7.54
N ALA A 29 -8.36 -12.13 8.18
CA ALA A 29 -8.33 -10.66 8.13
C ALA A 29 -7.04 -10.10 8.76
N SER A 30 -6.60 -10.66 9.89
CA SER A 30 -5.33 -10.29 10.52
C SER A 30 -4.13 -10.56 9.61
N LEU A 31 -4.07 -11.76 9.00
CA LEU A 31 -2.99 -12.10 8.07
C LEU A 31 -2.98 -11.18 6.85
N LYS A 32 -4.14 -10.85 6.27
CA LYS A 32 -4.23 -9.90 5.15
C LYS A 32 -3.73 -8.51 5.53
N SER A 33 -4.03 -8.04 6.75
CA SER A 33 -3.53 -6.75 7.24
C SER A 33 -2.00 -6.75 7.37
N GLN A 34 -1.41 -7.86 7.84
CA GLN A 34 0.04 -8.01 7.92
C GLN A 34 0.68 -8.05 6.52
N ILE A 35 0.07 -8.77 5.57
CA ILE A 35 0.51 -8.77 4.16
C ILE A 35 0.52 -7.33 3.61
N GLY A 36 -0.56 -6.56 3.83
CA GLY A 36 -0.61 -5.17 3.40
C GLY A 36 0.51 -4.32 4.00
N THR A 37 0.84 -4.53 5.28
CA THR A 37 1.98 -3.85 5.92
C THR A 37 3.31 -4.22 5.25
N CYS A 38 3.54 -5.49 4.93
CA CYS A 38 4.72 -5.94 4.20
C CYS A 38 4.80 -5.34 2.79
N GLU A 39 3.69 -5.28 2.06
CA GLU A 39 3.62 -4.66 0.72
C GLU A 39 3.96 -3.17 0.76
N GLU A 40 3.48 -2.44 1.78
CA GLU A 40 3.85 -1.05 1.98
C GLU A 40 5.34 -0.87 2.25
N VAL A 41 5.94 -1.73 3.06
CA VAL A 41 7.38 -1.72 3.32
C VAL A 41 8.16 -1.95 2.02
N ILE A 42 7.77 -2.94 1.22
CA ILE A 42 8.42 -3.22 -0.08
C ILE A 42 8.32 -1.99 -1.00
N LYS A 43 7.12 -1.42 -1.14
CA LYS A 43 6.89 -0.26 -2.00
C LYS A 43 7.72 0.96 -1.56
N LYS A 44 7.77 1.24 -0.26
CA LYS A 44 8.58 2.33 0.30
C LYS A 44 10.07 2.14 0.01
N ASN A 45 10.59 0.93 0.22
CA ASN A 45 12.00 0.65 -0.04
C ASN A 45 12.36 0.74 -1.53
N TYR A 46 11.49 0.27 -2.44
CA TYR A 46 11.72 0.47 -3.87
C TYR A 46 11.74 1.96 -4.26
N ALA A 47 10.82 2.76 -3.72
CA ALA A 47 10.82 4.19 -3.95
C ALA A 47 12.08 4.86 -3.39
N GLU A 48 12.51 4.50 -2.18
CA GLU A 48 13.72 5.05 -1.55
C GLU A 48 14.99 4.67 -2.33
N ILE A 49 15.11 3.43 -2.80
CA ILE A 49 16.22 3.00 -3.66
C ILE A 49 16.27 3.86 -4.93
N GLY A 50 15.13 4.04 -5.61
CA GLY A 50 15.08 4.87 -6.82
C GLY A 50 15.42 6.34 -6.55
N LYS A 51 14.98 6.87 -5.42
CA LYS A 51 15.30 8.23 -4.97
C LYS A 51 16.79 8.38 -4.68
N LEU A 52 17.36 7.50 -3.86
CA LEU A 52 18.80 7.50 -3.54
C LEU A 52 19.64 7.37 -4.80
N TYR A 53 19.23 6.51 -5.73
CA TYR A 53 19.91 6.38 -7.02
C TYR A 53 19.88 7.70 -7.79
N TYR A 54 18.70 8.33 -7.96
CA TYR A 54 18.59 9.60 -8.68
C TYR A 54 19.43 10.70 -8.01
N GLU A 55 19.36 10.84 -6.70
CA GLU A 55 20.09 11.87 -5.96
C GLU A 55 21.62 11.75 -6.08
N ASN A 56 22.13 10.52 -6.19
CA ASN A 56 23.58 10.27 -6.23
C ASN A 56 24.15 10.14 -7.66
N TYR A 57 23.34 9.67 -8.62
CA TYR A 57 23.85 9.23 -9.92
C TYR A 57 23.13 9.85 -11.14
N ALA A 58 22.09 10.68 -10.96
CA ALA A 58 21.33 11.24 -12.10
C ALA A 58 22.13 12.15 -13.04
N ASN A 59 23.31 12.62 -12.65
CA ASN A 59 24.19 13.42 -13.51
C ASN A 59 24.93 12.56 -14.56
N CYS A 60 25.11 11.28 -14.30
CA CYS A 60 25.69 10.31 -15.22
C CYS A 60 25.04 8.94 -14.99
N PRO A 61 23.74 8.80 -15.34
CA PRO A 61 23.01 7.58 -15.08
C PRO A 61 23.44 6.48 -16.05
N GLU A 62 23.43 5.24 -15.61
CA GLU A 62 23.52 4.09 -16.51
C GLU A 62 22.34 4.09 -17.50
N GLU A 63 22.55 3.53 -18.70
CA GLU A 63 21.57 3.49 -19.80
C GLU A 63 20.19 2.97 -19.36
N LEU A 64 20.18 1.97 -18.45
CA LEU A 64 18.96 1.39 -17.88
C LEU A 64 18.06 2.40 -17.15
N PHE A 65 18.64 3.47 -16.61
CA PHE A 65 17.96 4.46 -15.79
C PHE A 65 17.89 5.85 -16.44
N GLU A 66 18.55 6.05 -17.58
CA GLU A 66 18.63 7.35 -18.28
C GLU A 66 17.24 7.93 -18.56
N LYS A 67 16.32 7.12 -19.10
CA LYS A 67 14.95 7.56 -19.43
C LYS A 67 14.20 8.05 -18.18
N GLN A 68 14.30 7.31 -17.07
CA GLN A 68 13.64 7.63 -15.81
C GLN A 68 14.26 8.88 -15.20
N CYS A 69 15.59 9.00 -15.18
CA CYS A 69 16.28 10.18 -14.68
C CYS A 69 15.89 11.44 -15.49
N ARG A 70 15.89 11.34 -16.82
CA ARG A 70 15.46 12.44 -17.69
C ARG A 70 14.01 12.82 -17.45
N ALA A 71 13.11 11.85 -17.26
CA ALA A 71 11.71 12.13 -16.96
C ALA A 71 11.54 12.88 -15.64
N ILE A 72 12.27 12.49 -14.58
CA ILE A 72 12.25 13.18 -13.29
C ILE A 72 12.78 14.62 -13.45
N ALA A 73 13.92 14.81 -14.11
CA ALA A 73 14.51 16.14 -14.33
C ALA A 73 13.56 17.07 -15.10
N ASN A 74 12.92 16.56 -16.16
CA ASN A 74 11.94 17.32 -16.93
C ASN A 74 10.72 17.70 -16.08
N ALA A 75 10.21 16.78 -15.26
CA ALA A 75 9.08 17.05 -14.37
C ALA A 75 9.44 18.08 -13.28
N GLN A 76 10.65 18.01 -12.71
CA GLN A 76 11.15 18.99 -11.75
C GLN A 76 11.25 20.39 -12.35
N THR A 77 11.77 20.50 -13.57
CA THR A 77 11.82 21.78 -14.30
C THR A 77 10.42 22.30 -14.59
N GLY A 78 9.53 21.47 -15.12
CA GLY A 78 8.14 21.86 -15.40
C GLY A 78 7.38 22.32 -14.15
N ALA A 79 7.59 21.66 -13.00
CA ALA A 79 7.02 22.07 -11.73
C ALA A 79 7.51 23.46 -11.31
N LYS A 80 8.82 23.71 -11.37
CA LYS A 80 9.40 25.03 -11.07
C LYS A 80 8.87 26.13 -11.99
N GLU A 81 8.74 25.85 -13.29
CA GLU A 81 8.18 26.80 -14.25
C GLU A 81 6.71 27.14 -13.93
N LEU A 82 5.91 26.13 -13.56
CA LEU A 82 4.52 26.33 -13.16
C LEU A 82 4.42 27.12 -11.85
N GLU A 83 5.26 26.82 -10.86
CA GLU A 83 5.34 27.59 -9.62
C GLU A 83 5.73 29.05 -9.87
N GLN A 84 6.68 29.31 -10.78
CA GLN A 84 7.05 30.67 -11.13
C GLN A 84 5.91 31.41 -11.81
N LYS A 85 5.20 30.77 -12.76
CA LYS A 85 4.00 31.36 -13.37
C LYS A 85 2.94 31.71 -12.33
N ILE A 86 2.75 30.85 -11.31
CA ILE A 86 1.81 31.13 -10.22
C ILE A 86 2.26 32.36 -9.41
N LYS A 87 3.56 32.50 -9.13
CA LYS A 87 4.12 33.67 -8.42
C LYS A 87 3.93 34.96 -9.21
N ASP A 88 4.24 34.93 -10.51
CA ASP A 88 4.06 36.07 -11.42
C ASP A 88 2.58 36.52 -11.46
N ILE A 89 1.63 35.57 -11.53
CA ILE A 89 0.18 35.86 -11.48
C ILE A 89 -0.22 36.49 -10.14
N LYS A 90 0.38 36.03 -9.04
CA LYS A 90 0.11 36.57 -7.70
C LYS A 90 0.81 37.90 -7.42
N GLY A 91 1.75 38.32 -8.27
CA GLY A 91 2.54 39.54 -8.08
C GLY A 91 3.48 39.49 -6.88
N VAL A 92 4.00 38.30 -6.52
CA VAL A 92 4.93 38.04 -5.41
C VAL A 92 6.20 37.36 -5.85
#